data_AF-A0A2S8FS71-F1
#
_entry.id   AF-A0A2S8FS71-F1
#
_cell.length_a   1.000
_cell.length_b   1.000
_cell.length_c   1.000
_cell.angle_alpha   90.00
_cell.angle_beta   90.00
_cell.angle_gamma   90.00
#
_symmetry.space_group_name_H-M   'P 1'
#
loop_
_entity.id
_entity.type
_entity.pdbx_description
1 polymer ?
#
loop_
_entity_poly.entity_id
_entity_poly.type
_entity_poly.pdbx_seq_one_letter_code
_entity_poly.pdbx_strand_id
1 'polypeptide(L)' 'MGIWDYEPEKVESNRFDPTVALPGSTEKLDILAQRLATGLPLWHPEDRRSYDDTVRAEE' A
#
# COMPACT_ATOMS: atom_id res chain seq x y z
N MET A 1 -2.25 -14.58 -21.25
CA MET A 1 -3.50 -13.79 -21.28
C MET A 1 -3.77 -13.37 -19.85
N GLY A 2 -3.92 -12.08 -19.57
CA GLY A 2 -4.29 -11.58 -18.24
C GLY A 2 -5.81 -11.57 -18.07
N ILE A 3 -6.27 -11.63 -16.83
CA ILE A 3 -7.67 -11.37 -16.47
C ILE A 3 -7.81 -9.86 -16.34
N TRP A 4 -8.50 -9.22 -17.27
CA TRP A 4 -8.60 -7.75 -17.34
C TRP A 4 -9.60 -7.17 -16.34
N ASP A 5 -10.52 -8.00 -15.87
CA ASP A 5 -11.59 -7.71 -14.92
C ASP A 5 -11.33 -8.34 -13.54
N TYR A 6 -10.08 -8.73 -13.26
CA TYR A 6 -9.73 -9.27 -11.96
C TYR A 6 -9.90 -8.21 -10.89
N GLU A 7 -10.88 -8.44 -10.01
CA GLU A 7 -11.05 -7.68 -8.78
C GLU A 7 -10.70 -8.60 -7.60
N PRO A 8 -9.62 -8.31 -6.84
CA PRO A 8 -9.27 -9.12 -5.68
C PRO A 8 -10.37 -9.02 -4.61
N GLU A 9 -10.44 -10.03 -3.74
CA GLU A 9 -11.33 -9.96 -2.58
C GLU A 9 -11.02 -8.72 -1.74
N LYS A 10 -12.07 -8.03 -1.30
CA LYS A 10 -11.93 -6.87 -0.43
C LYS A 10 -11.44 -7.34 0.93
N VAL A 11 -10.25 -6.89 1.30
CA VAL A 11 -9.70 -7.06 2.64
C VAL A 11 -9.83 -5.75 3.38
N GLU A 12 -10.44 -5.78 4.56
CA GLU A 12 -10.54 -4.61 5.44
C GLU A 12 -9.15 -4.03 5.74
N SER A 13 -9.02 -2.71 5.63
CA SER A 13 -7.73 -2.02 5.76
C SER A 13 -7.11 -2.20 7.15
N ASN A 14 -7.93 -2.36 8.20
CA ASN A 14 -7.47 -2.62 9.57
C ASN A 14 -6.74 -3.96 9.78
N ARG A 15 -6.64 -4.80 8.74
CA ARG A 15 -5.93 -6.09 8.79
C ARG A 15 -4.44 -6.00 8.43
N PHE A 16 -3.97 -4.85 7.94
CA PHE A 16 -2.58 -4.66 7.56
C PHE A 16 -2.17 -3.19 7.68
N ASP A 17 -0.91 -2.94 8.02
CA ASP A 17 -0.48 -1.56 8.30
C ASP A 17 -0.22 -0.74 7.03
N PRO A 18 -0.54 0.57 7.02
CA PRO A 18 -0.05 1.50 6.01
C PRO A 18 1.47 1.63 6.05
N THR A 19 2.05 2.07 4.94
CA THR A 19 3.45 2.50 4.90
C THR A 19 3.56 4.01 4.73
N VAL A 20 4.44 4.61 5.53
CA VAL A 20 4.85 6.02 5.44
C VAL A 20 6.12 6.21 4.58
N ALA A 21 6.65 5.10 4.04
CA ALA A 21 7.84 5.12 3.20
C ALA A 21 7.63 6.01 1.97
N LEU A 22 8.71 6.68 1.55
CA LEU A 22 8.67 7.62 0.44
C LEU A 22 8.26 6.93 -0.86
N PRO A 23 7.47 7.60 -1.73
CA PRO A 23 7.18 7.09 -3.06
C PRO A 23 8.47 6.76 -3.82
N GLY A 24 8.59 5.54 -4.32
CA GLY A 24 9.75 5.08 -5.10
C GLY A 24 10.98 4.68 -4.28
N SER A 25 10.93 4.72 -2.95
CA SER A 25 12.03 4.20 -2.12
C SER A 25 12.07 2.66 -2.15
N THR A 26 13.26 2.10 -1.95
CA THR A 26 13.45 0.64 -1.80
C THR A 26 12.62 0.09 -0.65
N GLU A 27 12.58 0.79 0.48
CA GLU A 27 11.76 0.43 1.64
C GLU A 27 10.28 0.27 1.28
N LYS A 28 9.72 1.20 0.48
CA LYS A 28 8.34 1.09 0.04
C LYS A 28 8.13 -0.15 -0.83
N LEU A 29 9.05 -0.40 -1.77
CA LEU A 29 8.96 -1.57 -2.65
C LEU A 29 9.04 -2.88 -1.87
N ASP A 30 9.90 -2.96 -0.85
CA ASP A 30 10.04 -4.15 0.00
C ASP A 30 8.75 -4.44 0.78
N ILE A 31 8.11 -3.40 1.34
CA ILE A 31 6.82 -3.52 2.04
C ILE A 31 5.72 -4.01 1.08
N LEU A 32 5.63 -3.41 -0.11
CA LEU A 32 4.63 -3.80 -1.12
C LEU A 32 4.86 -5.24 -1.62
N ALA A 33 6.11 -5.64 -1.81
CA ALA A 33 6.48 -7.00 -2.19
C ALA A 33 6.11 -8.02 -1.09
N GLN A 34 6.37 -7.69 0.18
CA GLN A 34 5.97 -8.52 1.33
C GLN A 34 4.45 -8.72 1.35
N ARG A 35 3.65 -7.66 1.19
CA ARG A 35 2.19 -7.74 1.15
C ARG A 35 1.71 -8.69 0.05
N LEU A 36 2.24 -8.51 -1.17
CA LEU A 36 1.91 -9.37 -2.29
C LEU A 36 2.27 -10.83 -2.02
N ALA A 37 3.46 -11.10 -1.47
CA ALA A 37 3.89 -12.45 -1.13
C ALA A 37 2.99 -13.13 -0.06
N THR A 38 2.37 -12.34 0.81
CA THR A 38 1.42 -12.82 1.84
C THR A 38 -0.05 -12.86 1.38
N GLY A 39 -0.34 -12.48 0.13
CA GLY A 39 -1.71 -12.45 -0.39
C GLY A 39 -2.56 -11.29 0.16
N LEU A 40 -1.94 -10.25 0.69
CA LEU A 40 -2.61 -9.02 1.09
C LEU A 40 -2.80 -8.08 -0.12
N PRO A 41 -3.77 -7.15 -0.08
CA PRO A 41 -3.85 -6.09 -1.07
C PRO A 41 -2.54 -5.33 -1.18
N LEU A 42 -2.17 -4.96 -2.41
CA LEU A 42 -0.95 -4.21 -2.66
C LEU A 42 -1.00 -2.85 -1.93
N TRP A 43 -2.13 -2.16 -2.05
CA TRP A 43 -2.33 -0.79 -1.55
C TRP A 43 -3.14 -0.77 -0.26
N HIS A 44 -2.68 0.01 0.72
CA HIS A 44 -3.48 0.46 1.85
C HIS A 44 -4.04 1.86 1.56
N PRO A 45 -5.31 2.18 1.94
CA PRO A 45 -5.89 3.51 1.70
C PRO A 45 -5.10 4.67 2.34
N GLU A 46 -4.39 4.38 3.43
CA GLU A 46 -3.54 5.34 4.16
C GLU A 46 -2.04 5.24 3.80
N ASP A 47 -1.66 4.47 2.76
CA ASP A 47 -0.28 4.48 2.27
C ASP A 47 0.10 5.90 1.81
N ARG A 48 1.33 6.33 2.13
CA ARG A 48 1.88 7.60 1.64
C ARG A 48 1.95 7.60 0.11
N ARG A 49 1.24 8.51 -0.57
CA ARG A 49 1.21 8.58 -2.05
C ARG A 49 2.10 9.69 -2.59
N SER A 50 2.28 10.76 -1.83
CA SER A 50 3.10 11.91 -2.21
C SER A 50 4.19 12.22 -1.19
N TYR A 51 5.13 13.08 -1.59
CA TYR A 51 6.12 13.62 -0.65
C TYR A 51 5.46 14.45 0.45
N ASP A 52 4.38 15.17 0.16
CA ASP A 52 3.73 16.10 1.08
C ASP A 52 2.70 15.44 2.01
N ASP A 53 2.37 14.16 1.80
CA ASP A 53 1.34 13.46 2.58
C ASP A 53 1.69 13.31 4.07
N THR A 54 2.94 13.53 4.47
CA THR A 54 3.38 13.51 5.88
C THR A 54 3.12 14.80 6.64
N VAL A 55 2.72 15.89 5.97
CA VAL A 55 2.54 17.21 6.60
C VAL A 55 1.17 17.34 7.29
N ARG A 56 0.29 16.33 7.20
CA ARG A 56 -1.09 16.39 7.72
C ARG A 56 -1.31 15.81 9.11
N ALA A 57 -0.26 15.47 9.84
CA ALA A 57 -0.37 14.94 11.22
C ALA A 57 -0.26 16.04 12.31
N GLU A 58 -0.12 17.32 11.93
CA GLU A 58 -0.04 18.45 12.86
C GLU A 58 -1.06 19.55 12.50
N GLU A 59 -2.35 19.32 12.76
CA GLU A 59 -3.37 20.37 12.97
C GLU A 59 -4.30 20.00 14.13
#